data_AF-A0A2M9N386-F1
#
_entry.id   AF-A0A2M9N386-F1
#
_cell.length_a   1.000
_cell.length_b   1.000
_cell.length_c   1.000
_cell.angle_alpha   90.00
_cell.angle_beta   90.00
_cell.angle_gamma   90.00
#
_symmetry.space_group_name_H-M   'P 1'
#
loop_
_entity.id
_entity.type
_entity.pdbx_description
1 polymer ?
#
loop_
_entity_poly.entity_id
_entity_poly.type
_entity_poly.pdbx_seq_one_letter_code
_entity_poly.pdbx_strand_id
1 'polypeptide(L)' 'MFNSDFERLSYYYEKKWVSDVQLRLYVQFGVISAAEFKVITGKDYKG' A
#
# COMPACT_ATOMS: atom_id res chain seq x y z
N MET A 1 -0.70 -3.42 17.76
CA MET A 1 0.52 -3.42 16.90
C MET A 1 0.15 -4.18 15.63
N PHE A 2 0.60 -3.76 14.45
CA PHE A 2 0.27 -4.43 13.18
C PHE A 2 1.12 -5.69 12.99
N ASN A 3 0.61 -6.72 12.32
CA ASN A 3 1.32 -7.98 12.09
C ASN A 3 2.06 -8.04 10.74
N SER A 4 1.82 -7.08 9.86
CA SER A 4 2.48 -6.97 8.56
C SER A 4 2.53 -5.53 8.05
N ASP A 5 3.42 -5.26 7.09
CA ASP A 5 3.44 -3.99 6.38
C ASP A 5 2.16 -3.75 5.59
N PHE A 6 1.55 -4.81 5.05
CA PHE A 6 0.24 -4.73 4.40
C PHE A 6 -0.85 -4.21 5.33
N GLU A 7 -0.99 -4.77 6.54
CA GLU A 7 -1.99 -4.31 7.52
C GLU A 7 -1.75 -2.85 7.93
N ARG A 8 -0.48 -2.50 8.19
CA ARG A 8 -0.07 -1.14 8.56
C ARG A 8 -0.41 -0.13 7.47
N LEU A 9 -0.05 -0.43 6.23
CA LEU A 9 -0.28 0.46 5.09
C LEU A 9 -1.75 0.54 4.68
N SER A 10 -2.51 -0.54 4.83
CA SER A 10 -3.98 -0.53 4.67
C SER A 10 -4.63 0.46 5.64
N TYR A 11 -4.25 0.39 6.92
CA TYR A 11 -4.74 1.31 7.94
C TYR A 11 -4.32 2.75 7.67
N TYR A 12 -3.05 2.99 7.31
CA TYR A 12 -2.58 4.35 6.98
C TYR A 12 -3.28 4.94 5.76
N TYR A 13 -3.62 4.11 4.77
CA TYR A 13 -4.36 4.55 3.60
C TYR A 13 -5.80 4.92 3.96
N GLU A 14 -6.49 4.10 4.76
CA GLU A 14 -7.82 4.40 5.29
C GLU A 14 -7.83 5.74 6.06
N LYS A 15 -6.79 6.01 6.85
CA LYS A 15 -6.63 7.28 7.58
C LYS A 15 -6.13 8.44 6.72
N LYS A 16 -5.89 8.22 5.42
CA LYS A 16 -5.33 9.21 4.48
C LYS A 16 -3.97 9.76 4.90
N TRP A 17 -3.21 8.97 5.67
CA TRP A 17 -1.84 9.30 6.07
C TRP A 17 -0.81 8.89 5.02
N VAL A 18 -1.20 7.98 4.13
CA VAL A 18 -0.41 7.59 2.97
C VAL A 18 -1.27 7.74 1.71
N SER A 19 -0.66 8.24 0.64
CA SER A 19 -1.29 8.43 -0.67
C SER A 19 -0.98 7.27 -1.62
N ASP A 20 -1.70 7.20 -2.74
CA ASP A 20 -1.43 6.24 -3.82
C ASP A 20 0.02 6.33 -4.32
N VAL A 21 0.58 7.54 -4.42
CA VAL A 21 1.95 7.76 -4.89
C VAL A 21 2.95 7.14 -3.91
N GLN A 22 2.72 7.34 -2.60
CA GLN A 22 3.57 6.73 -1.58
C GLN A 22 3.42 5.22 -1.54
N LEU A 23 2.21 4.67 -1.69
CA LEU A 23 2.00 3.22 -1.80
C LEU A 23 2.72 2.61 -3.00
N ARG A 24 2.79 3.32 -4.14
CA ARG A 24 3.58 2.87 -5.30
C ARG A 24 5.08 2.79 -4.98
N LEU A 25 5.61 3.74 -4.20
CA LEU A 25 7.00 3.67 -3.74
C LEU A 25 7.23 2.45 -2.84
N TYR A 26 6.29 2.13 -1.93
CA TYR A 26 6.37 0.91 -1.13
C TYR A 26 6.36 -0.37 -1.97
N VAL A 27 5.63 -0.38 -3.10
CA VAL A 27 5.73 -1.48 -4.08
C VAL A 27 7.11 -1.54 -4.73
N GLN A 28 7.64 -0.39 -5.18
CA GLN A 28 8.99 -0.32 -5.78
C GLN A 28 10.10 -0.74 -4.82
N PHE A 29 9.95 -0.47 -3.53
CA PHE A 29 10.89 -0.90 -2.49
C PHE A 29 10.65 -2.32 -1.99
N GLY A 30 9.66 -3.05 -2.53
CA GLY A 30 9.37 -4.43 -2.17
C GLY A 30 8.75 -4.61 -0.78
N VAL A 31 8.21 -3.54 -0.18
CA VAL A 31 7.56 -3.57 1.14
C VAL A 31 6.17 -4.20 1.05
N ILE A 32 5.46 -3.95 -0.05
CA ILE A 32 4.23 -4.64 -0.43
C ILE A 32 4.29 -5.02 -1.90
N SER A 33 3.50 -6.00 -2.31
CA SER A 33 3.35 -6.43 -3.70
C SER A 33 2.40 -5.52 -4.49
N ALA A 34 2.47 -5.62 -5.82
CA ALA A 34 1.49 -4.98 -6.71
C ALA A 34 0.05 -5.48 -6.47
N ALA A 35 -0.12 -6.73 -6.03
CA ALA A 35 -1.42 -7.28 -5.68
C ALA A 35 -1.97 -6.64 -4.40
N GLU A 36 -1.13 -6.50 -3.37
CA GLU A 36 -1.49 -5.82 -2.12
C GLU A 36 -1.82 -4.33 -2.34
N PHE A 37 -1.08 -3.63 -3.22
CA PHE A 37 -1.43 -2.27 -3.65
C PHE A 37 -2.86 -2.19 -4.21
N LYS A 38 -3.24 -3.15 -5.05
CA LYS A 38 -4.58 -3.21 -5.63
C LYS A 38 -5.65 -3.46 -4.57
N VAL A 39 -5.36 -4.28 -3.57
CA VAL A 39 -6.28 -4.50 -2.44
C VAL A 39 -6.45 -3.22 -1.61
N ILE A 40 -5.36 -2.50 -1.31
CA ILE A 40 -5.40 -1.27 -0.51
C ILE A 40 -6.15 -0.14 -1.24
N THR A 41 -5.87 0.05 -2.53
CA THR A 41 -6.31 1.25 -3.27
C THR A 41 -7.51 1.01 -4.19
N GLY A 42 -7.83 -0.25 -4.50
CA GLY A 42 -8.77 -0.63 -5.55
C GLY A 42 -8.26 -0.38 -6.97
N LYS A 43 -7.02 0.07 -7.16
CA LYS A 43 -6.45 0.47 -8.44
C LYS A 43 -5.39 -0.50 -8.91
N ASP A 44 -5.30 -0.71 -10.21
CA ASP A 44 -4.18 -1.47 -10.77
C ASP A 44 -2.86 -0.72 -10.58
N TYR A 45 -1.82 -1.47 -10.19
CA TYR A 45 -0.46 -0.96 -10.17
C TYR A 45 0.07 -0.88 -11.61
N LYS A 46 0.01 0.32 -12.17
CA LYS A 46 0.68 0.67 -13.44
C LYS A 46 2.05 1.25 -13.13
N GLY A 47 3.11 0.58 -13.59
CA GLY A 47 4.50 1.00 -13.43
C GLY A 47 4.79 2.35 -14.07
#